data_AF-A0A7H8IY06-F1
#
_entry.id   AF-A0A7H8IY06-F1
#
_cell.length_a   1.000
_cell.length_b   1.000
_cell.length_c   1.000
_cell.angle_alpha   90.00
_cell.angle_beta   90.00
_cell.angle_gamma   90.00
#
_symmetry.space_group_name_H-M   'P 1'
#
loop_
_entity.id
_entity.type
_entity.pdbx_description
1 polymer ?
#
loop_
_entity_poly.entity_id
_entity_poly.type
_entity_poly.pdbx_seq_one_letter_code
_entity_poly.pdbx_strand_id
1 'polypeptide(L)'
;MAARWPKDQRQKGVSFEVHRILASTPDAYELIQHPPADERTGESRWSGDAAKRAAGWPTATPVTVAEKVEAIRDLAQDEQVAALAACELLHRPEVAFRAMRDRQARELVNEAQFDQAEHDEDDDEEDWWDQPEADQDDGVLDPVAIVRGFHRAMEFTDLIGVCQGFVAGASRLVPKLRGREFSESQLDLVARNLEKIRATADWIETAVSTGKVDLDEALAELLRDQ
;
A
#
# COMPACT_ATOMS: atom_id res chain seq x y z
N MET A 1 22.83 -31.23 27.72
CA MET A 1 22.30 -32.07 26.63
C MET A 1 23.20 -32.18 25.38
N ALA A 2 24.50 -31.85 25.42
CA ALA A 2 25.47 -32.38 24.43
C ALA A 2 25.89 -33.84 24.73
N ALA A 3 25.33 -34.42 25.79
CA ALA A 3 25.48 -35.83 26.16
C ALA A 3 24.93 -36.80 25.10
N ARG A 4 24.19 -36.30 24.09
CA ARG A 4 23.73 -37.12 22.95
C ARG A 4 24.81 -37.42 21.92
N TRP A 5 25.95 -36.71 21.92
CA TRP A 5 27.02 -36.95 20.94
C TRP A 5 28.03 -37.97 21.47
N PRO A 6 28.14 -39.17 20.86
CA PRO A 6 29.25 -40.09 21.09
C PRO A 6 30.58 -39.37 20.85
N LYS A 7 31.63 -39.72 21.61
CA LYS A 7 32.96 -39.08 21.46
C LYS A 7 33.49 -39.19 20.03
N ASP A 8 33.23 -40.31 19.38
CA ASP A 8 33.73 -40.61 18.03
C ASP A 8 32.98 -39.84 16.93
N GLN A 9 31.79 -39.31 17.22
CA GLN A 9 30.99 -38.52 16.28
C GLN A 9 31.23 -37.01 16.42
N ARG A 10 32.04 -36.56 17.38
CA ARG A 10 32.32 -35.13 17.59
C ARG A 10 33.38 -34.65 16.60
N GLN A 11 33.08 -33.57 15.89
CA GLN A 11 34.03 -32.99 14.94
C GLN A 11 35.04 -32.09 15.64
N LYS A 12 36.33 -32.32 15.38
CA LYS A 12 37.43 -31.53 15.95
C LYS A 12 37.40 -30.12 15.34
N GLY A 13 37.45 -29.09 16.19
CA GLY A 13 37.40 -27.68 15.77
C GLY A 13 35.98 -27.10 15.64
N VAL A 14 34.93 -27.90 15.83
CA VAL A 14 33.55 -27.42 15.88
C VAL A 14 33.15 -27.14 17.33
N SER A 15 32.53 -25.98 17.57
CA SER A 15 32.17 -25.56 18.92
C SER A 15 31.10 -26.47 19.54
N PHE A 16 31.07 -26.52 20.87
CA PHE A 16 30.06 -27.28 21.61
C PHE A 16 28.63 -26.79 21.34
N GLU A 17 28.47 -25.49 21.10
CA GLU A 17 27.18 -24.88 20.78
C GLU A 17 26.60 -25.43 19.46
N VAL A 18 27.43 -25.55 18.42
CA VAL A 18 27.02 -26.15 17.13
C VAL A 18 26.53 -27.58 17.34
N HIS A 19 27.26 -28.39 18.09
CA HIS A 19 26.84 -29.75 18.42
C HIS A 19 25.51 -29.76 19.18
N ARG A 20 25.30 -28.83 20.11
CA ARG A 20 24.04 -28.70 20.85
C ARG A 20 22.87 -28.36 19.93
N ILE A 21 23.06 -27.44 18.98
CA ILE A 21 22.03 -27.01 18.03
C ILE A 21 21.69 -28.15 17.07
N LEU A 22 22.69 -28.80 16.46
CA LEU A 22 22.46 -29.89 15.52
C LEU A 22 21.86 -31.14 16.19
N ALA A 23 22.03 -31.32 17.51
CA ALA A 23 21.48 -32.48 18.23
C ALA A 23 19.94 -32.58 18.21
N SER A 24 19.23 -31.50 17.85
CA SER A 24 17.78 -31.53 17.64
C SER A 24 17.37 -31.98 16.23
N THR A 25 18.32 -32.07 15.30
CA THR A 25 18.06 -32.48 13.92
C THR A 25 18.18 -34.00 13.78
N PRO A 26 17.31 -34.68 12.99
CA PRO A 26 17.36 -36.13 12.79
C PRO A 26 18.71 -36.65 12.28
N ASP A 27 19.32 -35.94 11.34
CA ASP A 27 20.54 -36.37 10.64
C ASP A 27 21.81 -35.67 11.15
N ALA A 28 21.83 -35.32 12.44
CA ALA A 28 22.88 -34.52 13.06
C ALA A 28 24.31 -35.01 12.77
N TYR A 29 24.52 -36.33 12.77
CA TYR A 29 25.84 -36.95 12.59
C TYR A 29 26.37 -36.86 11.16
N GLU A 30 25.48 -36.89 10.17
CA GLU A 30 25.85 -36.71 8.76
C GLU A 30 26.05 -35.22 8.47
N LEU A 31 25.13 -34.39 8.95
CA LEU A 31 25.18 -32.94 8.76
C LEU A 31 26.51 -32.34 9.22
N ILE A 32 26.96 -32.67 10.44
CA ILE A 32 28.17 -32.05 10.99
C ILE A 32 29.45 -32.32 10.17
N GLN A 33 29.48 -33.39 9.37
CA GLN A 33 30.60 -33.73 8.50
C GLN A 33 30.69 -32.84 7.25
N HIS A 34 29.60 -32.15 6.93
CA HIS A 34 29.48 -31.30 5.74
C HIS A 34 29.27 -29.84 6.16
N PRO A 35 30.34 -29.14 6.60
CA PRO A 35 30.23 -27.74 6.99
C PRO A 35 29.84 -26.88 5.77
N PRO A 36 28.81 -26.01 5.91
CA PRO A 36 28.45 -25.09 4.84
C PRO A 36 29.56 -24.04 4.63
N ALA A 37 29.60 -23.47 3.43
CA ALA A 37 30.50 -22.37 3.11
C ALA A 37 30.05 -21.09 3.83
N ASP A 38 30.98 -20.43 4.52
CA ASP A 38 30.74 -19.11 5.11
C ASP A 38 30.77 -18.06 4.00
N GLU A 39 29.63 -17.43 3.68
CA GLU A 39 29.51 -16.47 2.56
C GLU A 39 30.48 -15.29 2.65
N ARG A 40 30.97 -14.93 3.85
CA ARG A 40 31.92 -13.82 4.03
C ARG A 40 33.37 -14.21 3.75
N THR A 41 33.71 -15.47 3.96
CA THR A 41 35.12 -15.94 3.89
C THR A 41 35.36 -17.00 2.81
N GLY A 42 34.29 -17.62 2.29
CA GLY A 42 34.34 -18.73 1.34
C GLY A 42 34.79 -20.06 1.95
N GLU A 43 35.20 -20.09 3.22
CA GLU A 43 35.68 -21.30 3.88
C GLU A 43 34.52 -22.17 4.37
N SER A 44 34.62 -23.48 4.15
CA SER A 44 33.67 -24.46 4.69
C SER A 44 33.90 -24.68 6.18
N ARG A 45 33.11 -24.00 7.01
CA ARG A 45 33.20 -24.10 8.48
C ARG A 45 31.85 -23.95 9.16
N TRP A 46 31.68 -24.64 10.29
CA TRP A 46 30.51 -24.48 11.14
C TRP A 46 30.60 -23.22 12.00
N SER A 47 29.62 -22.33 11.84
CA SER A 47 29.32 -21.25 12.78
C SER A 47 28.02 -21.54 13.55
N GLY A 48 27.75 -20.79 14.62
CA GLY A 48 26.49 -20.89 15.36
C GLY A 48 25.28 -20.63 14.46
N ASP A 49 25.33 -19.60 13.60
CA ASP A 49 24.27 -19.29 12.64
C ASP A 49 24.14 -20.33 11.53
N ALA A 50 25.26 -20.91 11.06
CA ALA A 50 25.21 -22.04 10.14
C ALA A 50 24.49 -23.24 10.75
N ALA A 51 24.76 -23.54 12.01
CA ALA A 51 24.10 -24.63 12.74
C ALA A 51 22.61 -24.35 12.96
N LYS A 52 22.25 -23.13 13.35
CA LYS A 52 20.84 -22.71 13.49
C LYS A 52 20.10 -22.84 12.18
N ARG A 53 20.69 -22.37 11.07
CA ARG A 53 20.12 -22.51 9.73
C ARG A 53 19.88 -23.97 9.35
N ALA A 54 20.85 -24.86 9.58
CA ALA A 54 20.70 -26.30 9.33
C ALA A 54 19.64 -26.96 10.22
N ALA A 55 19.39 -26.42 11.41
CA ALA A 55 18.34 -26.88 12.33
C ALA A 55 16.97 -26.21 12.09
N GLY A 56 16.87 -25.27 11.15
CA GLY A 56 15.66 -24.47 10.92
C GLY A 56 15.35 -23.49 12.06
N TRP A 57 16.34 -23.10 12.84
CA TRP A 57 16.19 -22.15 13.94
C TRP A 57 16.48 -20.71 13.47
N PRO A 58 15.86 -19.69 14.10
CA PRO A 58 16.16 -18.29 13.80
C PRO A 58 17.65 -17.98 13.95
N THR A 59 18.25 -17.38 12.92
CA THR A 59 19.67 -16.98 12.93
C THR A 59 19.83 -15.64 13.63
N ALA A 60 20.98 -15.42 14.27
CA ALA A 60 21.29 -14.10 14.84
C ALA A 60 21.68 -13.10 13.76
N THR A 61 22.34 -13.58 12.69
CA THR A 61 22.73 -12.78 11.53
C THR A 61 21.97 -13.28 10.30
N PRO A 62 20.89 -12.60 9.87
CA PRO A 62 20.13 -12.98 8.68
C PRO A 62 20.93 -12.63 7.41
N VAL A 63 21.15 -13.63 6.57
CA VAL A 63 21.96 -13.50 5.35
C VAL A 63 21.09 -13.61 4.10
N THR A 64 20.26 -14.65 4.04
CA THR A 64 19.38 -14.90 2.90
C THR A 64 18.20 -13.92 2.88
N VAL A 65 17.55 -13.75 1.73
CA VAL A 65 16.36 -12.89 1.62
C VAL A 65 15.26 -13.38 2.58
N ALA A 66 15.02 -14.69 2.64
CA ALA A 66 14.02 -15.26 3.53
C ALA A 66 14.33 -14.98 5.02
N GLU A 67 15.59 -15.13 5.43
CA GLU A 67 16.01 -14.80 6.81
C GLU A 67 15.84 -13.32 7.13
N LYS A 68 16.14 -12.44 6.18
CA LYS A 68 15.97 -10.99 6.36
C LYS A 68 14.49 -10.62 6.46
N VAL A 69 13.64 -11.25 5.66
CA VAL A 69 12.18 -11.05 5.73
C VAL A 69 11.64 -11.51 7.07
N GLU A 70 12.04 -12.70 7.55
CA GLU A 70 11.59 -13.19 8.85
C GLU A 70 12.10 -12.33 10.00
N ALA A 71 13.35 -11.85 9.94
CA ALA A 71 13.88 -10.92 10.93
C ALA A 71 13.11 -9.58 10.94
N ILE A 72 12.71 -9.05 9.78
CA ILE A 72 11.86 -7.86 9.70
C ILE A 72 10.49 -8.15 10.32
N ARG A 73 9.91 -9.31 10.03
CA ARG A 73 8.61 -9.73 10.59
C ARG A 73 8.65 -9.87 12.12
N ASP A 74 9.73 -10.42 12.67
CA ASP A 74 9.94 -10.50 14.12
C ASP A 74 10.10 -9.12 14.77
N LEU A 75 10.69 -8.15 14.06
CA LEU A 75 10.81 -6.76 14.55
C LEU A 75 9.49 -5.99 14.43
N ALA A 76 8.65 -6.32 13.46
CA ALA A 76 7.37 -5.67 13.17
C ALA A 76 6.16 -6.45 13.76
N GLN A 77 6.32 -7.06 14.94
CA GLN A 77 5.20 -7.71 15.65
C GLN A 77 4.18 -6.71 16.20
N ASP A 78 4.63 -5.49 16.47
CA ASP A 78 3.77 -4.38 16.91
C ASP A 78 3.15 -3.71 15.68
N GLU A 79 1.83 -3.57 15.67
CA GLU A 79 1.08 -3.02 14.53
C GLU A 79 1.45 -1.57 14.21
N GLN A 80 1.78 -0.75 15.22
CA GLN A 80 2.22 0.62 14.99
C GLN A 80 3.59 0.65 14.31
N VAL A 81 4.52 -0.19 14.77
CA VAL A 81 5.84 -0.35 14.13
C VAL A 81 5.70 -0.90 12.71
N ALA A 82 4.82 -1.89 12.50
CA ALA A 82 4.57 -2.49 11.20
C ALA A 82 4.00 -1.48 10.19
N ALA A 83 3.02 -0.67 10.60
CA ALA A 83 2.43 0.37 9.77
C ALA A 83 3.47 1.42 9.35
N LEU A 84 4.26 1.94 10.30
CA LEU A 84 5.32 2.91 10.01
C LEU A 84 6.38 2.33 9.06
N ALA A 85 6.82 1.10 9.31
CA ALA A 85 7.77 0.40 8.45
C ALA A 85 7.19 0.18 7.04
N ALA A 86 5.91 -0.16 6.92
CA ALA A 86 5.23 -0.32 5.64
C ALA A 86 5.20 1.01 4.85
N CYS A 87 4.86 2.14 5.48
CA CYS A 87 4.91 3.46 4.85
C CYS A 87 6.32 3.79 4.33
N GLU A 88 7.34 3.63 5.16
CA GLU A 88 8.74 3.88 4.78
C GLU A 88 9.22 3.00 3.62
N LEU A 89 8.78 1.74 3.58
CA LEU A 89 9.07 0.85 2.47
C LEU A 89 8.34 1.27 1.18
N LEU A 90 7.07 1.67 1.29
CA LEU A 90 6.22 2.10 0.16
C LEU A 90 6.62 3.46 -0.41
N HIS A 91 7.30 4.32 0.35
CA HIS A 91 7.94 5.54 -0.17
C HIS A 91 8.95 5.26 -1.30
N ARG A 92 9.39 4.00 -1.47
CA ARG A 92 10.25 3.57 -2.57
C ARG A 92 9.40 3.09 -3.75
N PRO A 93 9.38 3.78 -4.91
CA PRO A 93 8.43 3.50 -5.99
C PRO A 93 8.45 2.06 -6.53
N GLU A 94 9.63 1.46 -6.65
CA GLU A 94 9.77 0.07 -7.13
C GLU A 94 9.25 -0.95 -6.10
N VAL A 95 9.36 -0.65 -4.80
CA VAL A 95 8.81 -1.50 -3.73
C VAL A 95 7.29 -1.43 -3.76
N ALA A 96 6.72 -0.22 -3.85
CA ALA A 96 5.28 -0.03 -3.99
C ALA A 96 4.73 -0.73 -5.24
N PHE A 97 5.37 -0.57 -6.40
CA PHE A 97 4.96 -1.24 -7.62
C PHE A 97 4.95 -2.78 -7.48
N ARG A 98 5.98 -3.36 -6.85
CA ARG A 98 6.05 -4.81 -6.60
C ARG A 98 5.05 -5.28 -5.56
N ALA A 99 4.86 -4.52 -4.48
CA ALA A 99 3.87 -4.82 -3.44
C ALA A 99 2.45 -4.85 -4.04
N MET A 100 2.12 -3.90 -4.90
CA MET A 100 0.80 -3.83 -5.56
C MET A 100 0.55 -4.93 -6.60
N ARG A 101 1.59 -5.69 -7.00
CA ARG A 101 1.42 -6.90 -7.81
C ARG A 101 1.05 -8.12 -6.98
N ASP A 102 1.32 -8.10 -5.68
CA ASP A 102 0.83 -9.12 -4.78
C ASP A 102 -0.69 -8.94 -4.61
N ARG A 103 -1.44 -10.02 -4.88
CA ARG A 103 -2.90 -9.96 -4.90
C ARG A 103 -3.47 -9.65 -3.53
N GLN A 104 -2.93 -10.26 -2.49
CA GLN A 104 -3.44 -10.15 -1.13
C GLN A 104 -3.14 -8.75 -0.58
N ALA A 105 -1.91 -8.25 -0.77
CA ALA A 105 -1.55 -6.88 -0.38
C ALA A 105 -2.44 -5.84 -1.07
N ARG A 106 -2.70 -6.00 -2.38
CA ARG A 106 -3.57 -5.08 -3.12
C ARG A 106 -5.02 -5.15 -2.66
N GLU A 107 -5.56 -6.34 -2.40
CA GLU A 107 -6.94 -6.49 -1.90
C GLU A 107 -7.10 -5.81 -0.53
N LEU A 108 -6.17 -6.02 0.40
CA LEU A 108 -6.18 -5.40 1.74
C LEU A 108 -6.01 -3.87 1.71
N VAL A 109 -5.14 -3.34 0.85
CA VAL A 109 -4.98 -1.88 0.71
C VAL A 109 -6.22 -1.24 0.09
N ASN A 110 -6.83 -1.89 -0.90
CA ASN A 110 -8.08 -1.39 -1.47
C ASN A 110 -9.20 -1.37 -0.42
N GLU A 111 -9.34 -2.45 0.36
CA GLU A 111 -10.33 -2.53 1.46
C GLU A 111 -10.09 -1.41 2.48
N ALA A 112 -8.85 -1.23 2.95
CA ALA A 112 -8.50 -0.13 3.85
C ALA A 112 -8.78 1.27 3.26
N GLN A 113 -8.63 1.46 1.94
CA GLN A 113 -9.00 2.71 1.27
C GLN A 113 -10.51 2.95 1.24
N PHE A 114 -11.31 1.89 1.13
CA PHE A 114 -12.77 2.00 1.21
C PHE A 114 -13.21 2.29 2.65
N ASP A 115 -12.67 1.56 3.63
CA ASP A 115 -12.99 1.75 5.05
C ASP A 115 -12.60 3.16 5.53
N GLN A 116 -11.48 3.71 5.05
CA GLN A 116 -11.07 5.08 5.33
C GLN A 116 -12.03 6.11 4.72
N ALA A 117 -12.52 5.87 3.50
CA ALA A 117 -13.47 6.77 2.86
C ALA A 117 -14.82 6.79 3.61
N GLU A 118 -15.29 5.64 4.09
CA GLU A 118 -16.50 5.57 4.94
C GLU A 118 -16.28 6.29 6.28
N HIS A 119 -15.10 6.14 6.90
CA HIS A 119 -14.76 6.85 8.13
C HIS A 119 -14.62 8.36 7.96
N ASP A 120 -14.01 8.83 6.88
CA ASP A 120 -13.89 10.25 6.57
C ASP A 120 -15.28 10.86 6.29
N GLU A 121 -16.18 10.11 5.63
CA GLU A 121 -17.59 10.51 5.42
C GLU A 121 -18.37 10.58 6.75
N ASP A 122 -18.16 9.66 7.68
CA ASP A 122 -18.79 9.65 9.01
C ASP A 122 -18.24 10.76 9.95
N ASP A 123 -16.91 11.03 9.93
CA ASP A 123 -16.29 12.13 10.69
C ASP A 123 -16.70 13.50 10.14
N ASP A 124 -16.80 13.64 8.81
CA ASP A 124 -17.35 14.85 8.18
C ASP A 124 -18.85 15.02 8.48
N GLU A 125 -19.63 13.94 8.65
CA GLU A 125 -21.03 14.05 9.09
C GLU A 125 -21.17 14.39 10.59
N GLU A 126 -20.29 13.91 11.49
CA GLU A 126 -20.35 14.22 12.94
C GLU A 126 -19.82 15.63 13.30
N ASP A 127 -18.76 16.14 12.65
CA ASP A 127 -18.20 17.48 12.94
C ASP A 127 -19.02 18.64 12.34
N TRP A 128 -19.86 18.38 11.33
CA TRP A 128 -20.64 19.40 10.64
C TRP A 128 -21.92 19.84 11.38
N TRP A 129 -22.41 19.07 12.36
CA TRP A 129 -23.60 19.43 13.15
C TRP A 129 -23.28 20.13 14.48
N ASP A 130 -22.02 20.18 14.92
CA ASP A 130 -21.63 20.61 16.27
C ASP A 130 -20.75 21.87 16.38
N GLN A 131 -20.49 22.61 15.28
CA GLN A 131 -19.82 23.91 15.41
C GLN A 131 -20.79 25.01 15.88
N PRO A 132 -20.58 25.63 17.07
CA PRO A 132 -21.27 26.86 17.40
C PRO A 132 -20.65 27.96 16.53
N GLU A 133 -21.46 28.57 15.67
CA GLU A 133 -21.11 29.82 14.99
C GLU A 133 -20.74 30.88 16.04
N ALA A 134 -19.44 31.03 16.32
CA ALA A 134 -18.92 32.03 17.22
C ALA A 134 -18.29 33.17 16.41
N ASP A 135 -19.14 34.19 16.20
CA ASP A 135 -18.84 35.62 16.16
C ASP A 135 -17.68 36.13 15.28
N GLN A 136 -18.04 36.72 14.15
CA GLN A 136 -17.31 37.86 13.58
C GLN A 136 -18.26 38.97 13.11
N ASP A 137 -18.29 40.01 13.96
CA ASP A 137 -18.41 41.44 13.68
C ASP A 137 -19.78 42.05 13.31
N ASP A 138 -20.00 43.18 13.95
CA ASP A 138 -21.23 43.95 14.04
C ASP A 138 -21.43 44.74 12.73
N GLY A 139 -22.09 44.14 11.76
CA GLY A 139 -22.40 44.80 10.49
C GLY A 139 -23.49 44.06 9.75
N VAL A 140 -24.72 44.59 9.81
CA VAL A 140 -25.93 44.19 9.04
C VAL A 140 -25.66 43.04 8.07
N LEU A 141 -25.88 41.81 8.53
CA LEU A 141 -25.73 40.61 7.71
C LEU A 141 -26.62 40.74 6.48
N ASP A 142 -26.00 40.92 5.31
CA ASP A 142 -26.70 40.93 4.03
C ASP A 142 -27.28 39.52 3.79
N PRO A 143 -28.61 39.33 3.82
CA PRO A 143 -29.23 38.03 3.60
C PRO A 143 -28.85 37.43 2.25
N VAL A 144 -28.53 38.28 1.27
CA VAL A 144 -28.09 37.86 -0.07
C VAL A 144 -26.68 37.26 -0.02
N ALA A 145 -25.79 37.74 0.86
CA ALA A 145 -24.45 37.18 1.03
C ALA A 145 -24.50 35.79 1.67
N ILE A 146 -25.39 35.60 2.65
CA ILE A 146 -25.65 34.31 3.30
C ILE A 146 -26.21 33.32 2.27
N VAL A 147 -27.25 33.69 1.53
CA VAL A 147 -27.86 32.84 0.49
C VAL A 147 -26.84 32.50 -0.62
N ARG A 148 -25.97 33.42 -1.01
CA ARG A 148 -24.88 33.16 -1.97
C ARG A 148 -23.79 32.26 -1.39
N GLY A 149 -23.52 32.34 -0.08
CA GLY A 149 -22.64 31.41 0.63
C GLY A 149 -23.19 29.99 0.59
N PHE A 150 -24.46 29.81 0.95
CA PHE A 150 -25.16 28.53 0.86
C PHE A 150 -25.23 28.00 -0.58
N HIS A 151 -25.51 28.85 -1.57
CA HIS A 151 -25.58 28.44 -2.97
C HIS A 151 -24.23 27.95 -3.49
N ARG A 152 -23.14 28.64 -3.14
CA ARG A 152 -21.78 28.22 -3.50
C ARG A 152 -21.33 26.95 -2.78
N ALA A 153 -21.74 26.78 -1.52
CA ALA A 153 -21.49 25.54 -0.78
C ALA A 153 -22.25 24.36 -1.41
N MET A 154 -23.52 24.54 -1.78
CA MET A 154 -24.30 23.52 -2.51
C MET A 154 -23.71 23.20 -3.89
N GLU A 155 -23.33 24.22 -4.68
CA GLU A 155 -22.69 24.02 -5.99
C GLU A 155 -21.35 23.27 -5.89
N PHE A 156 -20.60 23.52 -4.81
CA PHE A 156 -19.37 22.80 -4.51
C PHE A 156 -19.63 21.34 -4.14
N THR A 157 -20.60 21.09 -3.23
CA THR A 157 -21.02 19.73 -2.85
C THR A 157 -21.56 18.95 -4.05
N ASP A 158 -22.35 19.59 -4.92
CA ASP A 158 -22.86 18.98 -6.15
C ASP A 158 -21.71 18.58 -7.10
N LEU A 159 -20.70 19.44 -7.26
CA LEU A 159 -19.53 19.15 -8.10
C LEU A 159 -18.73 17.95 -7.55
N ILE A 160 -18.48 17.92 -6.24
CA ILE A 160 -17.81 16.79 -5.58
C ILE A 160 -18.63 15.51 -5.75
N GLY A 161 -19.96 15.57 -5.57
CA GLY A 161 -20.86 14.43 -5.78
C GLY A 161 -20.79 13.87 -7.20
N VAL A 162 -20.68 14.72 -8.22
CA VAL A 162 -20.51 14.29 -9.62
C VAL A 162 -19.16 13.58 -9.83
N CYS A 163 -18.07 14.13 -9.28
CA CYS A 163 -16.75 13.51 -9.36
C CYS A 163 -16.72 12.14 -8.69
N GLN A 164 -17.26 12.03 -7.47
CA GLN A 164 -17.34 10.77 -6.72
C GLN A 164 -18.24 9.75 -7.44
N GLY A 165 -19.38 10.18 -7.98
CA GLY A 165 -20.29 9.33 -8.74
C GLY A 165 -19.64 8.72 -9.98
N PHE A 166 -18.81 9.48 -10.70
CA PHE A 166 -18.04 8.95 -11.83
C PHE A 166 -17.02 7.90 -11.38
N VAL A 167 -16.23 8.18 -10.34
CA VAL A 167 -15.22 7.26 -9.80
C VAL A 167 -15.86 5.97 -9.30
N ALA A 168 -16.91 6.05 -8.48
CA ALA A 168 -17.65 4.89 -7.98
C ALA A 168 -18.26 4.05 -9.13
N GLY A 169 -18.82 4.73 -10.14
CA GLY A 169 -19.36 4.09 -11.33
C GLY A 169 -18.30 3.30 -12.12
N ALA A 170 -17.14 3.92 -12.37
CA ALA A 170 -16.02 3.30 -13.08
C ALA A 170 -15.46 2.09 -12.30
N SER A 171 -15.22 2.25 -11.00
CA SER A 171 -14.72 1.20 -10.10
C SER A 171 -15.65 -0.02 -10.06
N ARG A 172 -16.97 0.19 -10.18
CA ARG A 172 -17.95 -0.90 -10.22
C ARG A 172 -18.08 -1.58 -11.59
N LEU A 173 -17.91 -0.85 -12.69
CA LEU A 173 -18.18 -1.36 -14.04
C LEU A 173 -16.93 -1.95 -14.72
N VAL A 174 -15.75 -1.36 -14.53
CA VAL A 174 -14.50 -1.80 -15.17
C VAL A 174 -14.15 -3.26 -14.84
N PRO A 175 -14.27 -3.74 -13.58
CA PRO A 175 -14.00 -5.15 -13.26
C PRO A 175 -14.92 -6.14 -14.00
N LYS A 176 -16.16 -5.74 -14.31
CA LYS A 176 -17.16 -6.57 -15.02
C LYS A 176 -16.83 -6.76 -16.51
N LEU A 177 -15.88 -5.98 -17.03
CA LEU A 177 -15.38 -6.07 -18.40
C LEU A 177 -14.22 -7.07 -18.55
N ARG A 178 -13.69 -7.61 -17.44
CA ARG A 178 -12.59 -8.58 -17.45
C ARG A 178 -12.94 -9.81 -18.29
N GLY A 179 -12.02 -10.20 -19.18
CA GLY A 179 -12.15 -11.39 -20.03
C GLY A 179 -13.11 -11.23 -21.22
N ARG A 180 -13.61 -10.01 -21.47
CA ARG A 180 -14.36 -9.68 -22.69
C ARG A 180 -13.40 -9.14 -23.75
N GLU A 181 -13.58 -9.59 -24.99
CA GLU A 181 -12.95 -8.99 -26.15
C GLU A 181 -13.83 -7.85 -26.66
N PHE A 182 -13.21 -6.71 -26.99
CA PHE A 182 -13.87 -5.54 -27.53
C PHE A 182 -13.41 -5.30 -28.96
N SER A 183 -14.32 -4.85 -29.82
CA SER A 183 -13.94 -4.43 -31.17
C SER A 183 -13.13 -3.13 -31.12
N GLU A 184 -12.32 -2.89 -32.16
CA GLU A 184 -11.56 -1.65 -32.33
C GLU A 184 -12.48 -0.41 -32.24
N SER A 185 -13.65 -0.47 -32.88
CA SER A 185 -14.67 0.60 -32.79
C SER A 185 -15.22 0.85 -31.37
N GLN A 186 -15.29 -0.18 -30.52
CA GLN A 186 -15.71 -0.05 -29.13
C GLN A 186 -14.60 0.58 -28.29
N LEU A 187 -13.34 0.19 -28.54
CA LEU A 187 -12.18 0.79 -27.89
C LEU A 187 -12.02 2.27 -28.27
N ASP A 188 -12.20 2.61 -29.54
CA ASP A 188 -12.18 4.00 -30.03
C ASP A 188 -13.26 4.86 -29.38
N LEU A 189 -14.46 4.30 -29.20
CA LEU A 189 -15.54 5.01 -28.53
C LEU A 189 -15.21 5.29 -27.06
N VAL A 190 -14.63 4.30 -26.35
CA VAL A 190 -14.17 4.50 -24.96
C VAL A 190 -13.06 5.53 -24.90
N ALA A 191 -12.08 5.46 -25.82
CA ALA A 191 -10.96 6.41 -25.89
C ALA A 191 -11.46 7.86 -26.07
N ARG A 192 -12.39 8.09 -27.00
CA ARG A 192 -13.01 9.42 -27.19
C ARG A 192 -13.71 9.92 -25.93
N ASN A 193 -14.48 9.07 -25.25
CA ASN A 193 -15.15 9.48 -24.01
C ASN A 193 -14.15 9.81 -22.89
N LEU A 194 -13.07 9.06 -22.77
CA LEU A 194 -12.00 9.34 -21.80
C LEU A 194 -11.28 10.66 -22.10
N GLU A 195 -11.07 10.99 -23.37
CA GLU A 195 -10.54 12.30 -23.77
C GLU A 195 -11.46 13.45 -23.34
N LYS A 196 -12.78 13.29 -23.50
CA LYS A 196 -13.76 14.27 -23.00
C LYS A 196 -13.74 14.42 -21.48
N ILE A 197 -13.62 13.31 -20.75
CA ILE A 197 -13.54 13.33 -19.29
C ILE A 197 -12.29 14.06 -18.82
N ARG A 198 -11.12 13.80 -19.43
CA ARG A 198 -9.87 14.49 -19.10
C ARG A 198 -9.95 15.98 -19.36
N ALA A 199 -10.43 16.39 -20.53
CA ALA A 199 -10.59 17.81 -20.86
C ALA A 199 -11.55 18.52 -19.88
N THR A 200 -12.61 17.84 -19.44
CA THR A 200 -13.54 18.39 -18.44
C THR A 200 -12.89 18.49 -17.06
N ALA A 201 -12.09 17.50 -16.66
CA ALA A 201 -11.36 17.52 -15.39
C ALA A 201 -10.30 18.64 -15.35
N ASP A 202 -9.54 18.83 -16.42
CA ASP A 202 -8.54 19.91 -16.56
C ASP A 202 -9.22 21.29 -16.45
N TRP A 203 -10.42 21.43 -17.01
CA TRP A 203 -11.21 22.65 -16.86
C TRP A 203 -11.74 22.86 -15.44
N ILE A 204 -12.23 21.81 -14.77
CA ILE A 204 -12.62 21.89 -13.35
C ILE A 204 -11.43 22.33 -12.50
N GLU A 205 -10.25 21.75 -12.70
CA GLU A 205 -9.02 22.13 -12.00
C GLU A 205 -8.67 23.61 -12.23
N THR A 206 -8.74 24.06 -13.49
CA THR A 206 -8.50 25.47 -13.85
C THR A 206 -9.53 26.41 -13.24
N ALA A 207 -10.82 26.04 -13.25
CA ALA A 207 -11.90 26.85 -12.72
C ALA A 207 -11.81 27.00 -11.19
N VAL A 208 -11.51 25.90 -10.49
CA VAL A 208 -11.36 25.89 -9.02
C VAL A 208 -10.09 26.65 -8.59
N SER A 209 -8.97 26.46 -9.29
CA SER A 209 -7.69 27.10 -8.92
C SER A 209 -7.63 28.59 -9.24
N THR A 210 -8.33 29.05 -10.28
CA THR A 210 -8.25 30.44 -10.74
C THR A 210 -9.49 31.28 -10.46
N GLY A 211 -10.61 30.65 -10.08
CA GLY A 211 -11.90 31.30 -9.89
C GLY A 211 -12.54 31.80 -11.20
N LYS A 212 -11.94 31.50 -12.36
CA LYS A 212 -12.46 31.84 -13.68
C LYS A 212 -13.17 30.62 -14.26
N VAL A 213 -14.48 30.73 -14.41
CA VAL A 213 -15.34 29.65 -14.96
C VAL A 213 -15.52 29.78 -16.48
N ASP A 214 -14.71 30.62 -17.13
CA ASP A 214 -14.76 30.79 -18.58
C ASP A 214 -14.38 29.46 -19.24
N LEU A 215 -15.31 28.92 -20.02
CA LEU A 215 -15.13 27.67 -20.76
C LEU A 215 -14.08 27.89 -21.85
N ASP A 216 -12.94 27.21 -21.79
CA ASP A 216 -11.91 27.32 -22.82
C ASP A 216 -12.50 26.94 -24.19
N GLU A 217 -12.11 27.65 -25.24
CA GLU A 217 -12.66 27.53 -26.60
C GLU A 217 -12.44 26.10 -27.15
N ALA A 218 -11.34 25.47 -26.75
CA ALA A 218 -11.03 24.07 -27.04
C ALA A 218 -11.97 23.06 -26.32
N LEU A 219 -12.33 23.31 -25.05
CA LEU A 219 -13.31 22.48 -24.33
C LEU A 219 -14.72 22.67 -24.91
N ALA A 220 -15.06 23.90 -25.29
CA ALA A 220 -16.34 24.23 -25.91
C ALA A 220 -16.55 23.48 -27.24
N GLU A 221 -15.50 23.37 -28.06
CA GLU A 221 -15.53 22.63 -29.32
C GLU A 221 -15.67 21.12 -29.10
N LEU A 222 -14.94 20.58 -28.11
CA LEU A 222 -14.93 19.16 -27.74
C LEU A 222 -16.25 18.66 -27.09
N LEU A 223 -16.97 19.56 -26.40
CA LEU A 223 -18.31 19.30 -25.86
C LEU A 223 -19.44 19.45 -26.91
N ARG A 224 -19.23 20.27 -27.96
CA ARG A 224 -20.21 20.47 -29.05
C ARG A 224 -20.21 19.33 -30.08
N ASP A 225 -19.11 18.60 -30.21
CA ASP A 225 -18.96 17.49 -31.17
C ASP A 225 -19.71 16.22 -30.70
N GLN A 226 -21.02 16.35 -30.50
CA GLN A 226 -21.99 15.28 -30.19
C GLN A 226 -22.60 14.66 -31.44
#